data_AF-A0A4Q3UZ89-F1
#
_entry.id   AF-A0A4Q3UZ89-F1
#
_cell.length_a   1.000
_cell.length_b   1.000
_cell.length_c   1.000
_cell.angle_alpha   90.00
_cell.angle_beta   90.00
_cell.angle_gamma   90.00
#
_symmetry.space_group_name_H-M   'P 1'
#
loop_
_entity.id
_entity.type
_entity.pdbx_description
1 polymer ?
#
loop_
_entity_poly.entity_id
_entity_poly.type
_entity_poly.pdbx_seq_one_letter_code
_entity_poly.pdbx_strand_id
1 'polypeptide(L)'
;ILEPTRPAVHLPNSMIRVFPARADQLDDQINYFPLTISSHRQPWLFGILPVSGTVDKLWNQEYTADKEKIRPYQYNVLLEEINTSVSFAPNARTGIFRFEFKNELDNYIRFQILNKGTLTLKDDLTITGTEEFNGMKAYVYAVSDTRILRAVFDDSKKKSLMFVGKGSKTVNIRYGISFISIEQARENLRVESETATLEKLSTHAKKIWNEKLGQIAIKGGTQAQKIVFYTSLYRSYERMIDINEYGKYYSAYDHKVHESDKPFFVDNWLWDTYISLEPLHAILNPVMQGQKIQSYVDMYRHGGWMPSFALLFGDNPCMTGNHAASWIADSYFKGIRNFDVNAAYEGIRKNSLQATLLPWKNGPATILDSFYNAKGYMPALRPGEKEFVKEVHGFEKRQSVSVTLENSYDDWCIALMAKELGKTADATLF
;
A
#
# COMPACT_ATOMS: atom_id res chain seq x y z
N ILE A 1 -17.68 -1.43 10.49
CA ILE A 1 -17.91 -2.56 9.55
C ILE A 1 -16.54 -2.96 9.01
N LEU A 2 -16.19 -4.24 9.04
CA LEU A 2 -14.91 -4.73 8.53
C LEU A 2 -14.93 -4.63 7.00
N GLU A 3 -13.99 -3.87 6.43
CA GLU A 3 -13.78 -3.80 4.98
C GLU A 3 -13.27 -5.17 4.48
N PRO A 4 -13.97 -5.83 3.54
CA PRO A 4 -13.51 -7.09 2.98
C PRO A 4 -12.17 -6.94 2.26
N THR A 5 -11.33 -7.97 2.35
CA THR A 5 -10.07 -8.00 1.61
C THR A 5 -10.32 -8.04 0.11
N ARG A 6 -9.60 -7.22 -0.66
CA ARG A 6 -9.69 -7.21 -2.13
C ARG A 6 -8.74 -8.24 -2.74
N PRO A 7 -9.13 -8.98 -3.80
CA PRO A 7 -8.29 -9.99 -4.43
C PRO A 7 -7.26 -9.33 -5.36
N ALA A 8 -6.36 -8.53 -4.78
CA ALA A 8 -5.33 -7.83 -5.52
C ALA A 8 -4.43 -8.82 -6.28
N VAL A 9 -3.87 -8.37 -7.40
CA VAL A 9 -2.80 -9.00 -8.18
C VAL A 9 -1.61 -8.07 -8.12
N HIS A 10 -0.50 -8.55 -7.57
CA HIS A 10 0.68 -7.74 -7.27
C HIS A 10 1.93 -8.62 -7.18
N LEU A 11 3.12 -8.01 -7.22
CA LEU A 11 4.33 -8.66 -6.72
C LEU A 11 4.45 -8.49 -5.20
N PRO A 12 5.16 -9.39 -4.49
CA PRO A 12 5.44 -9.24 -3.06
C PRO A 12 6.01 -7.84 -2.75
N ASN A 13 5.45 -7.17 -1.74
CA ASN A 13 5.95 -5.90 -1.21
C ASN A 13 6.21 -4.81 -2.27
N SER A 14 5.35 -4.73 -3.29
CA SER A 14 5.55 -3.86 -4.46
C SER A 14 4.44 -2.82 -4.64
N MET A 15 4.73 -1.73 -5.37
CA MET A 15 3.82 -0.61 -5.54
C MET A 15 2.55 -0.99 -6.30
N ILE A 16 2.62 -1.80 -7.35
CA ILE A 16 1.46 -2.12 -8.19
C ILE A 16 0.57 -3.17 -7.54
N ARG A 17 -0.68 -2.77 -7.26
CA ARG A 17 -1.73 -3.60 -6.65
C ARG A 17 -3.06 -3.35 -7.36
N VAL A 18 -3.52 -4.33 -8.14
CA VAL A 18 -4.70 -4.20 -9.01
C VAL A 18 -5.76 -5.23 -8.66
N PHE A 19 -7.02 -4.84 -8.62
CA PHE A 19 -8.18 -5.73 -8.40
C PHE A 19 -9.39 -5.20 -9.18
N PRO A 20 -10.41 -6.03 -9.47
CA PRO A 20 -11.68 -5.52 -9.99
C PRO A 20 -12.37 -4.64 -8.94
N ALA A 21 -12.66 -3.38 -9.27
CA ALA A 21 -13.45 -2.49 -8.44
C ALA A 21 -14.94 -2.80 -8.61
N ARG A 22 -15.59 -3.13 -7.49
CA ARG A 22 -17.01 -3.50 -7.38
C ARG A 22 -17.64 -2.73 -6.22
N ALA A 23 -18.98 -2.69 -6.15
CA ALA A 23 -19.67 -2.10 -5.01
C ALA A 23 -19.38 -2.86 -3.72
N ASP A 24 -19.41 -4.20 -3.76
CA ASP A 24 -19.05 -5.08 -2.66
C ASP A 24 -18.60 -6.49 -3.15
N GLN A 25 -18.59 -7.49 -2.26
CA GLN A 25 -18.18 -8.87 -2.59
C GLN A 25 -19.26 -9.70 -3.30
N LEU A 26 -20.52 -9.28 -3.25
CA LEU A 26 -21.66 -9.97 -3.86
C LEU A 26 -21.98 -9.40 -5.23
N ASP A 27 -21.56 -8.17 -5.49
CA ASP A 27 -21.62 -7.54 -6.80
C ASP A 27 -20.78 -8.33 -7.83
N ASP A 28 -21.37 -8.60 -8.99
CA ASP A 28 -20.71 -9.26 -10.12
C ASP A 28 -20.28 -8.24 -11.19
N GLN A 29 -20.65 -6.96 -11.03
CA GLN A 29 -20.32 -5.91 -11.98
C GLN A 29 -18.98 -5.24 -11.64
N ILE A 30 -18.16 -5.05 -12.67
CA ILE A 30 -16.88 -4.35 -12.57
C ILE A 30 -17.04 -2.92 -13.08
N ASN A 31 -16.75 -1.94 -12.22
CA ASN A 31 -16.76 -0.54 -12.58
C ASN A 31 -15.44 -0.10 -13.25
N TYR A 32 -14.30 -0.56 -12.73
CA TYR A 32 -12.97 -0.31 -13.30
C TYR A 32 -11.92 -1.19 -12.62
N PHE A 33 -10.67 -1.07 -13.07
CA PHE A 33 -9.50 -1.56 -12.37
C PHE A 33 -8.66 -0.37 -11.91
N PRO A 34 -8.31 -0.23 -10.62
CA PRO A 34 -7.37 0.78 -10.21
C PRO A 34 -5.98 0.43 -10.75
N LEU A 35 -5.19 1.42 -11.15
CA LEU A 35 -3.82 1.16 -11.60
C LEU A 35 -2.87 0.86 -10.43
N THR A 36 -3.17 1.43 -9.26
CA THR A 36 -2.63 1.01 -7.96
C THR A 36 -3.49 1.56 -6.81
N ILE A 37 -3.10 1.30 -5.55
CA ILE A 37 -3.68 1.87 -4.34
C ILE A 37 -2.61 2.52 -3.46
N SER A 38 -2.98 3.59 -2.75
CA SER A 38 -2.11 4.23 -1.75
C SER A 38 -1.99 3.41 -0.45
N SER A 39 -3.11 2.85 0.01
CA SER A 39 -3.20 1.85 1.08
C SER A 39 -4.55 1.11 0.97
N HIS A 40 -4.71 -0.01 1.68
CA HIS A 40 -5.86 -0.91 1.58
C HIS A 40 -7.22 -0.25 1.87
N ARG A 41 -7.27 0.77 2.73
CA ARG A 41 -8.50 1.50 3.10
C ARG A 41 -8.54 2.95 2.61
N GLN A 42 -7.58 3.33 1.79
CA GLN A 42 -7.29 4.70 1.41
C GLN A 42 -7.34 4.82 -0.11
N PRO A 43 -7.31 6.04 -0.70
CA PRO A 43 -7.79 6.20 -2.06
C PRO A 43 -6.97 5.36 -3.03
N TRP A 44 -7.69 4.77 -3.97
CA TRP A 44 -7.08 4.11 -5.12
C TRP A 44 -6.63 5.18 -6.11
N LEU A 45 -5.68 4.83 -6.97
CA LEU A 45 -5.00 5.79 -7.84
C LEU A 45 -5.18 5.39 -9.30
N PHE A 46 -5.84 6.27 -10.05
CA PHE A 46 -6.22 6.10 -11.46
C PHE A 46 -7.09 4.85 -11.70
N GLY A 47 -8.04 4.92 -12.64
CA GLY A 47 -8.83 3.76 -13.05
C GLY A 47 -8.77 3.52 -14.55
N ILE A 48 -8.89 2.25 -14.94
CA ILE A 48 -8.95 1.82 -16.34
C ILE A 48 -10.07 0.80 -16.55
N LEU A 49 -10.80 0.90 -17.67
CA LEU A 49 -11.77 -0.11 -18.11
C LEU A 49 -11.90 -0.09 -19.64
N PRO A 50 -11.94 -1.24 -20.33
CA PRO A 50 -12.35 -1.27 -21.74
C PRO A 50 -13.87 -1.10 -21.83
N VAL A 51 -14.34 -0.26 -22.74
CA VAL A 51 -15.77 -0.01 -22.96
C VAL A 51 -16.08 0.01 -24.47
N SER A 52 -17.29 -0.37 -24.84
CA SER A 52 -17.69 -0.46 -26.26
C SER A 52 -19.07 0.12 -26.51
N GLY A 53 -19.24 0.92 -27.56
CA GLY A 53 -20.53 1.49 -27.98
C GLY A 53 -20.52 3.01 -28.16
N THR A 54 -21.65 3.66 -27.86
CA THR A 54 -21.86 5.10 -28.07
C THR A 54 -21.38 5.92 -26.89
N VAL A 55 -20.48 6.88 -27.13
CA VAL A 55 -19.80 7.74 -26.14
C VAL A 55 -20.67 8.17 -24.95
N ASP A 56 -21.87 8.68 -25.19
CA ASP A 56 -22.75 9.21 -24.12
C ASP A 56 -23.16 8.15 -23.08
N LYS A 57 -23.16 6.87 -23.45
CA LYS A 57 -23.52 5.75 -22.58
C LYS A 57 -22.31 5.14 -21.84
N LEU A 58 -21.08 5.45 -22.26
CA LEU A 58 -19.89 4.74 -21.80
C LEU A 58 -19.30 5.28 -20.50
N TRP A 59 -19.70 6.47 -20.06
CA TRP A 59 -19.03 7.15 -18.96
C TRP A 59 -19.13 6.41 -17.62
N ASN A 60 -20.28 5.82 -17.32
CA ASN A 60 -20.55 5.12 -16.06
C ASN A 60 -20.96 3.67 -16.26
N GLN A 61 -20.69 3.09 -17.43
CA GLN A 61 -20.93 1.67 -17.64
C GLN A 61 -20.05 0.82 -16.72
N GLU A 62 -20.67 -0.23 -16.22
CA GLU A 62 -20.09 -1.33 -15.47
C GLU A 62 -20.49 -2.61 -16.21
N TYR A 63 -19.73 -3.68 -16.02
CA TYR A 63 -19.95 -4.92 -16.77
C TYR A 63 -19.92 -6.13 -15.89
N THR A 64 -20.82 -7.07 -16.16
CA THR A 64 -20.90 -8.35 -15.47
C THR A 64 -19.64 -9.18 -15.76
N ALA A 65 -19.01 -9.67 -14.69
CA ALA A 65 -17.79 -10.47 -14.74
C ALA A 65 -18.09 -11.96 -14.93
N ASP A 66 -17.76 -12.51 -16.10
CA ASP A 66 -17.81 -13.96 -16.38
C ASP A 66 -16.40 -14.56 -16.47
N LYS A 67 -16.31 -15.87 -16.20
CA LYS A 67 -15.07 -16.68 -16.31
C LYS A 67 -13.87 -16.08 -15.58
N GLU A 68 -14.12 -15.37 -14.47
CA GLU A 68 -13.10 -14.69 -13.69
C GLU A 68 -12.08 -15.70 -13.12
N LYS A 69 -10.80 -15.38 -13.30
CA LYS A 69 -9.68 -16.14 -12.74
C LYS A 69 -8.68 -15.16 -12.14
N ILE A 70 -8.57 -15.21 -10.82
CA ILE A 70 -7.63 -14.39 -10.07
C ILE A 70 -6.51 -15.26 -9.51
N ARG A 71 -5.27 -14.85 -9.78
CA ARG A 71 -4.06 -15.45 -9.23
C ARG A 71 -3.11 -14.34 -8.80
N PRO A 72 -2.20 -14.59 -7.85
CA PRO A 72 -1.22 -13.59 -7.39
C PRO A 72 -0.45 -12.86 -8.52
N TYR A 73 -0.21 -13.56 -9.63
CA TYR A 73 0.61 -13.11 -10.76
C TYR A 73 -0.18 -12.71 -12.01
N GLN A 74 -1.50 -12.96 -12.06
CA GLN A 74 -2.31 -12.65 -13.24
C GLN A 74 -3.80 -12.61 -12.90
N TYR A 75 -4.49 -11.64 -13.49
CA TYR A 75 -5.95 -11.54 -13.50
C TYR A 75 -6.49 -11.80 -14.90
N ASN A 76 -7.62 -12.50 -15.03
CA ASN A 76 -8.37 -12.64 -16.28
C ASN A 76 -9.88 -12.61 -16.03
N VAL A 77 -10.65 -11.95 -16.88
CA VAL A 77 -12.12 -11.94 -16.84
C VAL A 77 -12.70 -11.71 -18.23
N LEU A 78 -13.94 -12.15 -18.46
CA LEU A 78 -14.77 -11.78 -19.61
C LEU A 78 -15.82 -10.77 -19.15
N LEU A 79 -15.89 -9.62 -19.81
CA LEU A 79 -16.96 -8.63 -19.62
C LEU A 79 -18.08 -8.99 -20.59
N GLU A 80 -19.20 -9.51 -20.07
CA GLU A 80 -20.22 -10.21 -20.86
C GLU A 80 -20.89 -9.32 -21.90
N GLU A 81 -21.35 -8.13 -21.50
CA GLU A 81 -22.18 -7.26 -22.32
C GLU A 81 -21.46 -6.73 -23.57
N ILE A 82 -20.13 -6.66 -23.51
CA ILE A 82 -19.27 -6.20 -24.61
C ILE A 82 -18.39 -7.33 -25.18
N ASN A 83 -18.59 -8.57 -24.74
CA ASN A 83 -17.81 -9.75 -25.15
C ASN A 83 -16.30 -9.45 -25.21
N THR A 84 -15.75 -8.85 -24.16
CA THR A 84 -14.36 -8.38 -24.12
C THR A 84 -13.61 -9.06 -23.01
N SER A 85 -12.51 -9.75 -23.33
CA SER A 85 -11.64 -10.34 -22.31
C SER A 85 -10.63 -9.32 -21.80
N VAL A 86 -10.48 -9.24 -20.48
CA VAL A 86 -9.47 -8.40 -19.81
C VAL A 86 -8.47 -9.32 -19.13
N SER A 87 -7.20 -9.07 -19.39
CA SER A 87 -6.09 -9.75 -18.70
C SER A 87 -5.14 -8.71 -18.10
N PHE A 88 -4.57 -9.00 -16.93
CA PHE A 88 -3.58 -8.12 -16.29
C PHE A 88 -2.43 -8.93 -15.69
N ALA A 89 -1.21 -8.41 -15.79
CA ALA A 89 -0.03 -8.92 -15.09
C ALA A 89 0.79 -7.78 -14.46
N PRO A 90 1.26 -7.93 -13.21
CA PRO A 90 2.01 -6.89 -12.50
C PRO A 90 3.53 -7.02 -12.70
N ASN A 91 4.21 -5.90 -12.55
CA ASN A 91 5.59 -5.82 -12.08
C ASN A 91 5.65 -4.93 -10.82
N ALA A 92 6.84 -4.49 -10.39
CA ALA A 92 6.99 -3.82 -9.11
C ALA A 92 6.43 -2.40 -9.11
N ARG A 93 6.78 -1.59 -10.13
CA ARG A 93 6.28 -0.22 -10.36
C ARG A 93 5.46 -0.09 -11.64
N THR A 94 5.35 -1.15 -12.44
CA THR A 94 4.62 -1.17 -13.71
C THR A 94 3.59 -2.30 -13.80
N GLY A 95 2.69 -2.20 -14.77
CA GLY A 95 1.76 -3.27 -15.09
C GLY A 95 1.37 -3.27 -16.57
N ILE A 96 0.77 -4.37 -17.02
CA ILE A 96 0.21 -4.48 -18.36
C ILE A 96 -1.23 -4.97 -18.31
N PHE A 97 -2.11 -4.26 -18.98
CA PHE A 97 -3.45 -4.73 -19.33
C PHE A 97 -3.48 -5.18 -20.79
N ARG A 98 -4.21 -6.26 -21.06
CA ARG A 98 -4.62 -6.66 -22.40
C ARG A 98 -6.14 -6.68 -22.48
N PHE A 99 -6.68 -6.01 -23.48
CA PHE A 99 -8.10 -5.98 -23.79
C PHE A 99 -8.33 -6.65 -25.15
N GLU A 100 -9.07 -7.75 -25.16
CA GLU A 100 -9.41 -8.50 -26.37
C GLU A 100 -10.88 -8.29 -26.68
N PHE A 101 -11.18 -7.27 -27.49
CA PHE A 101 -12.51 -6.96 -27.97
C PHE A 101 -12.93 -8.00 -29.00
N LYS A 102 -14.04 -8.70 -28.77
CA LYS A 102 -14.64 -9.68 -29.71
C LYS A 102 -16.05 -9.25 -30.11
N ASN A 103 -16.24 -7.95 -30.28
CA ASN A 103 -17.50 -7.31 -30.68
C ASN A 103 -17.29 -6.45 -31.93
N GLU A 104 -18.39 -6.02 -32.56
CA GLU A 104 -18.37 -5.20 -33.78
C GLU A 104 -18.64 -3.69 -33.51
N LEU A 105 -18.51 -3.26 -32.26
CA LEU A 105 -18.79 -1.90 -31.80
C LEU A 105 -17.55 -1.00 -31.91
N ASP A 106 -17.75 0.29 -31.65
CA ASP A 106 -16.67 1.24 -31.42
C ASP A 106 -16.04 0.95 -30.04
N ASN A 107 -14.73 0.70 -30.01
CA ASN A 107 -14.01 0.30 -28.81
C ASN A 107 -13.20 1.46 -28.23
N TYR A 108 -13.27 1.63 -26.92
CA TYR A 108 -12.54 2.65 -26.18
C TYR A 108 -11.87 2.06 -24.95
N ILE A 109 -10.77 2.69 -24.53
CA ILE A 109 -10.22 2.52 -23.18
C ILE A 109 -10.67 3.72 -22.35
N ARG A 110 -11.46 3.47 -21.32
CA ARG A 110 -11.88 4.49 -20.35
C ARG A 110 -10.81 4.62 -19.28
N PHE A 111 -10.15 5.77 -19.21
CA PHE A 111 -9.32 6.15 -18.07
C PHE A 111 -10.10 7.10 -17.16
N GLN A 112 -9.88 6.99 -15.85
CA GLN A 112 -10.54 7.85 -14.88
C GLN A 112 -9.59 8.32 -13.79
N ILE A 113 -9.81 9.55 -13.35
CA ILE A 113 -9.17 10.12 -12.17
C ILE A 113 -10.05 9.82 -10.96
N LEU A 114 -9.49 9.15 -9.96
CA LEU A 114 -10.17 8.73 -8.73
C LEU A 114 -10.11 9.79 -7.64
N ASN A 115 -9.13 10.69 -7.71
CA ASN A 115 -8.91 11.77 -6.74
C ASN A 115 -9.10 13.14 -7.41
N LYS A 116 -8.23 14.10 -7.11
CA LYS A 116 -8.12 15.38 -7.82
C LYS A 116 -6.94 15.28 -8.78
N GLY A 117 -7.10 15.60 -10.05
CA GLY A 117 -6.03 15.31 -11.01
C GLY A 117 -6.39 15.59 -12.46
N THR A 118 -5.49 15.21 -13.35
CA THR A 118 -5.63 15.37 -14.81
C THR A 118 -5.12 14.14 -15.56
N LEU A 119 -5.71 13.90 -16.72
CA LEU A 119 -5.22 12.94 -17.72
C LEU A 119 -4.96 13.69 -19.03
N THR A 120 -3.93 13.29 -19.77
CA THR A 120 -3.56 13.92 -21.04
C THR A 120 -3.10 12.86 -22.02
N LEU A 121 -3.65 12.92 -23.23
CA LEU A 121 -3.11 12.20 -24.39
C LEU A 121 -1.94 13.03 -24.94
N LYS A 122 -0.70 12.55 -24.77
CA LYS A 122 0.52 13.28 -25.18
C LYS A 122 0.78 13.16 -26.68
N ASP A 123 0.50 11.98 -27.22
CA ASP A 123 0.59 11.62 -28.63
C ASP A 123 -0.43 10.49 -28.90
N ASP A 124 -0.40 9.86 -30.07
CA ASP A 124 -1.40 8.86 -30.44
C ASP A 124 -1.18 7.47 -29.80
N LEU A 125 -0.23 7.32 -28.88
CA LEU A 125 0.02 6.08 -28.13
C LEU A 125 0.15 6.31 -26.62
N THR A 126 0.47 7.53 -26.19
CA THR A 126 0.92 7.82 -24.82
C THR A 126 -0.12 8.61 -24.02
N ILE A 127 -0.50 8.08 -22.87
CA ILE A 127 -1.33 8.75 -21.87
C ILE A 127 -0.48 9.07 -20.64
N THR A 128 -0.59 10.29 -20.13
CA THR A 128 0.01 10.68 -18.84
C THR A 128 -1.06 11.20 -17.90
N GLY A 129 -0.86 11.03 -16.60
CA GLY A 129 -1.78 11.55 -15.61
C GLY A 129 -1.12 11.94 -14.30
N THR A 130 -1.82 12.77 -13.52
CA THR A 130 -1.43 13.16 -12.17
C THR A 130 -2.65 13.11 -11.27
N GLU A 131 -2.50 12.59 -10.05
CA GLU A 131 -3.49 12.64 -8.98
C GLU A 131 -2.89 13.23 -7.72
N GLU A 132 -3.64 14.09 -7.03
CA GLU A 132 -3.35 14.64 -5.71
C GLU A 132 -4.23 13.90 -4.69
N PHE A 133 -3.60 13.34 -3.66
CA PHE A 133 -4.27 12.60 -2.58
C PHE A 133 -3.46 12.79 -1.28
N ASN A 134 -4.14 12.98 -0.15
CA ASN A 134 -3.51 13.09 1.18
C ASN A 134 -2.25 13.99 1.23
N GLY A 135 -2.27 15.13 0.53
CA GLY A 135 -1.15 16.08 0.52
C GLY A 135 0.04 15.70 -0.37
N MET A 136 -0.03 14.60 -1.12
CA MET A 136 1.01 14.17 -2.05
C MET A 136 0.47 13.97 -3.48
N LYS A 137 1.36 13.65 -4.42
CA LYS A 137 1.04 13.41 -5.82
C LYS A 137 1.42 11.99 -6.25
N ALA A 138 0.62 11.42 -7.14
CA ALA A 138 0.95 10.24 -7.93
C ALA A 138 0.91 10.59 -9.40
N TYR A 139 1.74 9.89 -10.17
CA TYR A 139 1.91 10.10 -11.60
C TYR A 139 1.78 8.77 -12.33
N VAL A 140 1.12 8.79 -13.48
CA VAL A 140 1.03 7.63 -14.39
C VAL A 140 1.59 8.00 -15.75
N TYR A 141 2.34 7.06 -16.33
CA TYR A 141 2.77 7.09 -17.72
C TYR A 141 2.36 5.76 -18.38
N ALA A 142 1.44 5.80 -19.33
CA ALA A 142 0.88 4.64 -20.00
C ALA A 142 1.10 4.70 -21.52
N VAL A 143 1.41 3.55 -22.13
CA VAL A 143 1.68 3.40 -23.56
C VAL A 143 0.80 2.29 -24.11
N SER A 144 0.04 2.61 -25.15
CA SER A 144 -0.73 1.67 -25.96
C SER A 144 0.14 1.07 -27.07
N ASP A 145 -0.07 -0.19 -27.41
CA ASP A 145 0.45 -0.78 -28.65
C ASP A 145 -0.42 -0.50 -29.88
N THR A 146 -1.60 0.06 -29.65
CA THR A 146 -2.60 0.38 -30.67
C THR A 146 -2.84 1.88 -30.69
N ARG A 147 -2.83 2.46 -31.90
CA ARG A 147 -3.06 3.90 -32.09
C ARG A 147 -4.41 4.35 -31.51
N ILE A 148 -4.37 5.40 -30.69
CA ILE A 148 -5.52 6.12 -30.17
C ILE A 148 -5.95 7.12 -31.24
N LEU A 149 -7.06 6.83 -31.91
CA LEU A 149 -7.53 7.59 -33.07
C LEU A 149 -8.21 8.90 -32.66
N ARG A 150 -8.79 8.94 -31.45
CA ARG A 150 -9.50 10.09 -30.89
C ARG A 150 -9.59 9.95 -29.37
N ALA A 151 -9.55 11.06 -28.65
CA ALA A 151 -9.86 11.10 -27.22
C ALA A 151 -11.06 12.02 -26.96
N VAL A 152 -11.91 11.63 -26.01
CA VAL A 152 -12.96 12.49 -25.46
C VAL A 152 -12.70 12.63 -23.97
N PHE A 153 -12.64 13.87 -23.49
CA PHE A 153 -12.44 14.18 -22.08
C PHE A 153 -13.74 14.74 -21.51
N ASP A 154 -14.09 14.31 -20.30
CA ASP A 154 -15.18 14.87 -19.52
C ASP A 154 -14.67 15.17 -18.10
N ASP A 155 -14.28 16.42 -17.89
CA ASP A 155 -13.74 16.91 -16.62
C ASP A 155 -14.78 16.84 -15.51
N SER A 156 -16.07 17.01 -15.83
CA SER A 156 -17.16 16.91 -14.85
C SER A 156 -17.28 15.49 -14.29
N LYS A 157 -17.00 14.50 -15.13
CA LYS A 157 -16.99 13.07 -14.77
C LYS A 157 -15.59 12.57 -14.37
N LYS A 158 -14.55 13.40 -14.47
CA LYS A 158 -13.14 13.05 -14.24
C LYS A 158 -12.70 11.82 -15.05
N LYS A 159 -13.18 11.72 -16.29
CA LYS A 159 -13.02 10.53 -17.15
C LYS A 159 -12.58 10.92 -18.55
N SER A 160 -11.92 10.00 -19.23
CA SER A 160 -11.56 10.11 -20.64
C SER A 160 -11.81 8.80 -21.37
N LEU A 161 -12.22 8.90 -22.63
CA LEU A 161 -12.47 7.77 -23.53
C LEU A 161 -11.47 7.83 -24.68
N MET A 162 -10.55 6.86 -24.72
CA MET A 162 -9.53 6.73 -25.76
C MET A 162 -10.03 5.77 -26.84
N PHE A 163 -10.43 6.29 -28.00
CA PHE A 163 -10.95 5.50 -29.11
C PHE A 163 -9.83 4.71 -29.79
N VAL A 164 -9.93 3.38 -29.76
CA VAL A 164 -8.95 2.46 -30.35
C VAL A 164 -9.45 1.82 -31.65
N GLY A 165 -10.56 2.32 -32.19
CA GLY A 165 -11.17 1.90 -33.45
C GLY A 165 -12.33 0.91 -33.27
N LYS A 166 -12.91 0.48 -34.40
CA LYS A 166 -14.07 -0.42 -34.43
C LYS A 166 -13.68 -1.89 -34.56
N GLY A 167 -14.56 -2.79 -34.12
CA GLY A 167 -14.50 -4.21 -34.42
C GLY A 167 -13.52 -5.00 -33.57
N SER A 168 -13.45 -6.30 -33.83
CA SER A 168 -12.59 -7.24 -33.09
C SER A 168 -11.11 -6.84 -33.14
N LYS A 169 -10.47 -6.75 -31.97
CA LYS A 169 -9.05 -6.41 -31.84
C LYS A 169 -8.51 -6.66 -30.44
N THR A 170 -7.18 -6.73 -30.36
CA THR A 170 -6.44 -6.79 -29.10
C THR A 170 -5.67 -5.50 -28.90
N VAL A 171 -5.79 -4.91 -27.71
CA VAL A 171 -5.05 -3.70 -27.31
C VAL A 171 -4.30 -4.01 -26.02
N ASN A 172 -2.99 -3.76 -26.01
CA ASN A 172 -2.18 -3.85 -24.80
C ASN A 172 -1.83 -2.44 -24.31
N ILE A 173 -2.10 -2.17 -23.02
CA ILE A 173 -1.70 -0.94 -22.34
C ILE A 173 -0.66 -1.30 -21.28
N ARG A 174 0.55 -0.81 -21.44
CA ARG A 174 1.60 -0.88 -20.41
C ARG A 174 1.64 0.43 -19.67
N TYR A 175 1.84 0.41 -18.36
CA TYR A 175 1.91 1.64 -17.56
C TYR A 175 2.93 1.54 -16.44
N GLY A 176 3.51 2.68 -16.08
CA GLY A 176 4.30 2.87 -14.87
C GLY A 176 3.64 3.88 -13.94
N ILE A 177 3.82 3.66 -12.63
CA ILE A 177 3.41 4.61 -11.57
C ILE A 177 4.65 5.19 -10.91
N SER A 178 4.59 6.45 -10.51
CA SER A 178 5.59 7.12 -9.68
C SER A 178 4.95 8.02 -8.65
N PHE A 179 5.62 8.20 -7.51
CA PHE A 179 5.28 9.24 -6.53
C PHE A 179 6.20 10.46 -6.63
N ILE A 180 7.10 10.49 -7.62
CA ILE A 180 8.07 11.56 -7.84
C ILE A 180 7.65 12.46 -9.01
N SER A 181 7.45 11.89 -10.21
CA SER A 181 7.14 12.66 -11.42
C SER A 181 6.62 11.79 -12.57
N ILE A 182 6.11 12.41 -13.65
CA ILE A 182 5.74 11.71 -14.89
C ILE A 182 6.99 11.11 -15.55
N GLU A 183 8.10 11.83 -15.52
CA GLU A 183 9.39 11.40 -16.06
C GLU A 183 9.89 10.16 -15.33
N GLN A 184 9.74 10.11 -14.01
CA GLN A 184 10.05 8.93 -13.23
C GLN A 184 9.10 7.77 -13.52
N ALA A 185 7.79 8.02 -13.68
CA ALA A 185 6.84 6.97 -14.07
C ALA A 185 7.20 6.36 -15.44
N ARG A 186 7.67 7.19 -16.38
CA ARG A 186 8.20 6.77 -17.68
C ARG A 186 9.47 5.94 -17.53
N GLU A 187 10.38 6.35 -16.65
CA GLU A 187 11.62 5.60 -16.38
C GLU A 187 11.34 4.24 -15.74
N ASN A 188 10.40 4.17 -14.80
CA ASN A 188 9.94 2.89 -14.24
C ASN A 188 9.40 1.98 -15.34
N LEU A 189 8.59 2.53 -16.26
CA LEU A 189 8.10 1.79 -17.42
C LEU A 189 9.23 1.29 -18.32
N ARG A 190 10.23 2.13 -18.58
CA ARG A 190 11.38 1.81 -19.41
C ARG A 190 12.22 0.67 -18.80
N VAL A 191 12.57 0.77 -17.52
CA VAL A 191 13.40 -0.22 -16.84
C VAL A 191 12.70 -1.57 -16.68
N GLU A 192 11.42 -1.56 -16.31
CA GLU A 192 10.71 -2.80 -15.96
C GLU A 192 9.99 -3.46 -17.14
N SER A 193 9.57 -2.69 -18.14
CA SER A 193 8.51 -3.15 -19.05
C SER A 193 8.52 -2.51 -20.44
N GLU A 194 9.63 -1.92 -20.91
CA GLU A 194 9.70 -1.20 -22.20
C GLU A 194 9.24 -2.04 -23.40
N THR A 195 9.49 -3.35 -23.38
CA THR A 195 9.08 -4.30 -24.44
C THR A 195 8.44 -5.58 -23.87
N ALA A 196 8.00 -5.53 -22.61
CA ALA A 196 7.45 -6.71 -21.94
C ALA A 196 6.07 -7.07 -22.49
N THR A 197 5.82 -8.38 -22.63
CA THR A 197 4.49 -8.93 -22.95
C THR A 197 3.80 -9.39 -21.67
N LEU A 198 2.48 -9.52 -21.72
CA LEU A 198 1.67 -10.03 -20.60
C LEU A 198 2.14 -11.41 -20.15
N GLU A 199 2.46 -12.30 -21.10
CA GLU A 199 2.94 -13.66 -20.81
C GLU A 199 4.30 -13.65 -20.09
N LYS A 200 5.21 -12.77 -20.51
CA LYS A 200 6.53 -12.63 -19.88
C LYS A 200 6.39 -12.10 -18.47
N LEU A 201 5.60 -11.04 -18.25
CA LEU A 201 5.36 -10.50 -16.90
C LEU A 201 4.64 -11.49 -16.00
N SER A 202 3.58 -12.15 -16.48
CA SER A 202 2.86 -13.19 -15.73
C SER A 202 3.78 -14.35 -15.33
N THR A 203 4.63 -14.82 -16.25
CA THR A 203 5.59 -15.91 -15.96
C THR A 203 6.64 -15.47 -14.93
N HIS A 204 7.16 -14.25 -15.07
CA HIS A 204 8.10 -13.67 -14.11
C HIS A 204 7.49 -13.52 -12.72
N ALA A 205 6.29 -12.93 -12.64
CA ALA A 205 5.55 -12.76 -11.39
C ALA A 205 5.22 -14.11 -10.74
N LYS A 206 4.83 -15.12 -11.54
CA LYS A 206 4.59 -16.48 -11.05
C LYS A 206 5.84 -17.10 -10.45
N LYS A 207 7.02 -16.90 -11.07
CA LYS A 207 8.30 -17.37 -10.53
C LYS A 207 8.58 -16.73 -9.16
N ILE A 208 8.46 -15.41 -9.06
CA ILE A 208 8.66 -14.67 -7.79
C ILE A 208 7.71 -15.19 -6.70
N TRP A 209 6.42 -15.37 -7.03
CA TRP A 209 5.47 -15.90 -6.05
C TRP A 209 5.76 -17.33 -5.64
N ASN A 210 6.19 -18.20 -6.55
CA ASN A 210 6.61 -19.55 -6.20
C ASN A 210 7.83 -19.56 -5.28
N GLU A 211 8.79 -18.64 -5.48
CA GLU A 211 9.95 -18.49 -4.59
C GLU A 211 9.51 -18.03 -3.19
N LYS A 212 8.59 -17.05 -3.09
CA LYS A 212 8.08 -16.58 -1.78
C LYS A 212 7.20 -17.58 -1.06
N LEU A 213 6.21 -18.15 -1.75
CA LEU A 213 5.30 -19.13 -1.17
C LEU A 213 6.03 -20.46 -0.86
N GLY A 214 7.06 -20.79 -1.64
CA GLY A 214 7.90 -21.97 -1.45
C GLY A 214 8.82 -21.92 -0.24
N GLN A 215 8.92 -20.78 0.47
CA GLN A 215 9.71 -20.68 1.71
C GLN A 215 9.15 -21.56 2.84
N ILE A 216 7.87 -21.94 2.77
CA ILE A 216 7.26 -22.90 3.69
C ILE A 216 6.66 -24.06 2.88
N ALA A 217 7.23 -25.25 3.04
CA ALA A 217 6.70 -26.47 2.44
C ALA A 217 5.84 -27.24 3.44
N ILE A 218 4.54 -27.38 3.14
CA ILE A 218 3.60 -28.16 3.96
C ILE A 218 3.40 -29.59 3.42
N LYS A 219 3.25 -30.57 4.31
CA LYS A 219 2.90 -31.97 3.99
C LYS A 219 1.57 -32.34 4.66
N GLY A 220 0.76 -33.17 4.00
CA GLY A 220 -0.58 -33.53 4.47
C GLY A 220 -1.65 -32.45 4.19
N GLY A 221 -2.83 -32.62 4.79
CA GLY A 221 -3.98 -31.70 4.66
C GLY A 221 -4.78 -31.83 3.36
N THR A 222 -6.03 -31.35 3.39
CA THR A 222 -6.92 -31.30 2.22
C THR A 222 -6.52 -30.17 1.27
N GLN A 223 -7.01 -30.22 0.03
CA GLN A 223 -6.80 -29.13 -0.95
C GLN A 223 -7.30 -27.78 -0.41
N ALA A 224 -8.43 -27.76 0.29
CA ALA A 224 -8.99 -26.55 0.89
C ALA A 224 -8.05 -25.96 1.96
N GLN A 225 -7.47 -26.80 2.83
CA GLN A 225 -6.52 -26.35 3.84
C GLN A 225 -5.24 -25.76 3.21
N LYS A 226 -4.75 -26.37 2.12
CA LYS A 226 -3.60 -25.84 1.37
C LYS A 226 -3.91 -24.48 0.73
N ILE A 227 -5.12 -24.31 0.18
CA ILE A 227 -5.57 -23.03 -0.37
C ILE A 227 -5.59 -21.97 0.73
N VAL A 228 -6.18 -22.25 1.89
CA VAL A 228 -6.20 -21.31 3.02
C VAL A 228 -4.78 -20.94 3.43
N PHE A 229 -3.90 -21.93 3.65
CA PHE A 229 -2.52 -21.69 4.07
C PHE A 229 -1.75 -20.78 3.10
N TYR A 230 -1.69 -21.15 1.81
CA TYR A 230 -0.93 -20.37 0.83
C TYR A 230 -1.59 -19.03 0.49
N THR A 231 -2.92 -18.91 0.64
CA THR A 231 -3.59 -17.61 0.52
C THR A 231 -3.25 -16.71 1.70
N SER A 232 -3.22 -17.23 2.94
CA SER A 232 -2.77 -16.48 4.11
C SER A 232 -1.31 -16.04 3.97
N LEU A 233 -0.43 -16.93 3.50
CA LEU A 233 0.97 -16.58 3.24
C LEU A 233 1.09 -15.55 2.10
N TYR A 234 0.30 -15.66 1.03
CA TYR A 234 0.24 -14.62 0.00
C TYR A 234 -0.10 -13.24 0.59
N ARG A 235 -1.09 -13.18 1.50
CA ARG A 235 -1.51 -11.94 2.14
C ARG A 235 -0.46 -11.31 3.04
N SER A 236 0.47 -12.09 3.60
CA SER A 236 1.58 -11.54 4.38
C SER A 236 2.53 -10.68 3.52
N TYR A 237 2.48 -10.82 2.19
CA TYR A 237 3.35 -10.07 1.27
C TYR A 237 2.66 -8.87 0.58
N GLU A 238 1.44 -8.51 0.97
CA GLU A 238 0.74 -7.32 0.42
C GLU A 238 1.35 -6.01 0.93
N ARG A 239 1.99 -6.03 2.11
CA ARG A 239 2.56 -4.87 2.80
C ARG A 239 3.76 -5.27 3.67
N MET A 240 4.70 -4.39 3.98
CA MET A 240 4.92 -3.03 3.45
C MET A 240 5.24 -3.04 1.94
N ILE A 241 5.12 -1.91 1.25
CA ILE A 241 5.54 -1.77 -0.14
C ILE A 241 6.83 -0.96 -0.24
N ASP A 242 7.77 -1.37 -1.08
CA ASP A 242 8.96 -0.57 -1.41
C ASP A 242 8.61 0.49 -2.45
N ILE A 243 8.79 1.76 -2.09
CA ILE A 243 8.53 2.91 -2.97
C ILE A 243 9.80 3.56 -3.49
N ASN A 244 10.97 2.92 -3.35
CA ASN A 244 12.16 3.34 -4.04
C ASN A 244 11.98 3.15 -5.56
N GLU A 245 12.37 4.14 -6.35
CA GLU A 245 12.20 4.21 -7.79
C GLU A 245 13.57 4.40 -8.45
N TYR A 246 14.42 3.38 -8.33
CA TYR A 246 15.77 3.32 -8.93
C TYR A 246 16.73 4.38 -8.37
N GLY A 247 16.96 4.34 -7.06
CA GLY A 247 17.93 5.21 -6.39
C GLY A 247 17.31 6.44 -5.74
N LYS A 248 15.98 6.58 -5.77
CA LYS A 248 15.27 7.72 -5.19
C LYS A 248 13.85 7.39 -4.76
N TYR A 249 13.34 8.11 -3.76
CA TYR A 249 11.95 8.00 -3.32
C TYR A 249 11.41 9.36 -2.86
N TYR A 250 10.10 9.56 -2.99
CA TYR A 250 9.42 10.68 -2.35
C TYR A 250 8.98 10.29 -0.93
N SER A 251 9.41 11.07 0.06
CA SER A 251 9.02 10.92 1.46
C SER A 251 7.93 11.92 1.80
N ALA A 252 6.75 11.41 2.16
CA ALA A 252 5.65 12.25 2.66
C ALA A 252 5.86 12.74 4.11
N TYR A 253 6.91 12.31 4.79
CA TYR A 253 7.23 12.73 6.17
C TYR A 253 7.90 14.10 6.23
N ASP A 254 8.56 14.51 5.15
CA ASP A 254 9.21 15.82 4.99
C ASP A 254 8.92 16.48 3.63
N HIS A 255 8.08 15.85 2.81
CA HIS A 255 7.65 16.27 1.48
C HIS A 255 8.80 16.51 0.48
N LYS A 256 9.85 15.68 0.56
CA LYS A 256 11.03 15.78 -0.32
C LYS A 256 11.31 14.48 -1.05
N VAL A 257 12.01 14.62 -2.17
CA VAL A 257 12.65 13.50 -2.86
C VAL A 257 14.01 13.26 -2.21
N HIS A 258 14.28 12.01 -1.86
CA HIS A 258 15.53 11.54 -1.27
C HIS A 258 16.23 10.61 -2.25
N GLU A 259 17.55 10.73 -2.35
CA GLU A 259 18.40 9.82 -3.12
C GLU A 259 18.94 8.72 -2.18
N SER A 260 18.74 7.46 -2.55
CA SER A 260 19.18 6.29 -1.79
C SER A 260 19.08 5.02 -2.65
N ASP A 261 20.13 4.20 -2.63
CA ASP A 261 20.10 2.86 -3.24
C ASP A 261 19.41 1.81 -2.35
N LYS A 262 18.95 2.21 -1.15
CA LYS A 262 18.24 1.31 -0.22
C LYS A 262 16.72 1.40 -0.44
N PRO A 263 15.99 0.29 -0.23
CA PRO A 263 14.53 0.31 -0.22
C PRO A 263 13.99 1.33 0.79
N PHE A 264 12.85 1.93 0.46
CA PHE A 264 12.09 2.74 1.41
C PHE A 264 10.67 2.17 1.49
N PHE A 265 10.43 1.41 2.56
CA PHE A 265 9.18 0.69 2.77
C PHE A 265 8.14 1.58 3.44
N VAL A 266 6.90 1.54 2.95
CA VAL A 266 5.71 2.21 3.53
C VAL A 266 4.50 1.26 3.57
N ASP A 267 3.35 1.73 4.08
CA ASP A 267 2.10 0.98 4.29
C ASP A 267 2.20 -0.08 5.40
N ASN A 268 2.76 0.28 6.56
CA ASN A 268 2.81 -0.59 7.73
C ASN A 268 1.71 -0.26 8.75
N TRP A 269 1.03 -1.27 9.27
CA TRP A 269 -0.10 -1.13 10.19
C TRP A 269 0.30 -1.69 11.54
N LEU A 270 1.23 -0.99 12.21
CA LEU A 270 2.13 -1.67 13.14
C LEU A 270 1.41 -2.26 14.34
N TRP A 271 0.32 -1.63 14.81
CA TRP A 271 -0.52 -2.15 15.90
C TRP A 271 -1.06 -3.56 15.63
N ASP A 272 -1.32 -3.91 14.37
CA ASP A 272 -1.69 -5.28 13.99
C ASP A 272 -0.44 -6.13 13.68
N THR A 273 0.52 -5.57 12.94
CA THR A 273 1.57 -6.37 12.29
C THR A 273 2.67 -6.80 13.24
N TYR A 274 2.94 -6.08 14.34
CA TYR A 274 3.96 -6.46 15.33
C TYR A 274 3.68 -7.82 15.99
N ILE A 275 2.40 -8.22 16.07
CA ILE A 275 1.95 -9.42 16.78
C ILE A 275 2.39 -10.70 16.06
N SER A 276 2.30 -10.73 14.73
CA SER A 276 2.55 -11.98 13.97
C SER A 276 3.16 -11.78 12.59
N LEU A 277 2.80 -10.72 11.88
CA LEU A 277 3.32 -10.49 10.52
C LEU A 277 4.82 -10.16 10.57
N GLU A 278 5.22 -9.19 11.38
CA GLU A 278 6.63 -8.82 11.49
C GLU A 278 7.49 -9.95 12.10
N PRO A 279 7.06 -10.66 13.16
CA PRO A 279 7.76 -11.86 13.61
C PRO A 279 7.91 -12.94 12.54
N LEU A 280 6.89 -13.15 11.68
CA LEU A 280 6.98 -14.07 10.54
C LEU A 280 8.03 -13.60 9.52
N HIS A 281 8.07 -12.30 9.21
CA HIS A 281 9.07 -11.75 8.29
C HIS A 281 10.49 -11.73 8.89
N ALA A 282 10.66 -11.64 10.20
CA ALA A 282 11.95 -11.84 10.85
C ALA A 282 12.50 -13.25 10.56
N ILE A 283 11.63 -14.26 10.45
CA ILE A 283 12.01 -15.64 10.11
C ILE A 283 12.22 -15.80 8.59
N LEU A 284 11.24 -15.39 7.79
CA LEU A 284 11.23 -15.68 6.35
C LEU A 284 12.07 -14.70 5.52
N ASN A 285 12.25 -13.46 5.98
CA ASN A 285 12.89 -12.39 5.22
C ASN A 285 13.76 -11.47 6.12
N PRO A 286 14.75 -12.00 6.88
CA PRO A 286 15.47 -11.23 7.90
C PRO A 286 16.19 -9.99 7.35
N VAL A 287 16.76 -10.05 6.14
CA VAL A 287 17.40 -8.87 5.52
C VAL A 287 16.37 -7.77 5.23
N MET A 288 15.24 -8.14 4.63
CA MET A 288 14.15 -7.21 4.34
C MET A 288 13.56 -6.63 5.63
N GLN A 289 13.48 -7.43 6.70
CA GLN A 289 13.01 -6.98 8.00
C GLN A 289 13.84 -5.81 8.54
N GLY A 290 15.17 -5.93 8.49
CA GLY A 290 16.04 -4.81 8.87
C GLY A 290 15.90 -3.60 7.95
N GLN A 291 15.67 -3.80 6.65
CA GLN A 291 15.43 -2.70 5.69
C GLN A 291 14.10 -1.98 5.96
N LYS A 292 13.04 -2.69 6.35
CA LYS A 292 11.78 -2.09 6.80
C LYS A 292 11.98 -1.24 8.06
N ILE A 293 12.73 -1.74 9.05
CA ILE A 293 13.08 -0.99 10.26
C ILE A 293 13.92 0.25 9.91
N GLN A 294 14.88 0.11 8.98
CA GLN A 294 15.65 1.25 8.49
C GLN A 294 14.73 2.33 7.88
N SER A 295 13.67 1.94 7.18
CA SER A 295 12.69 2.89 6.64
C SER A 295 11.98 3.66 7.76
N TYR A 296 11.64 3.00 8.88
CA TYR A 296 11.10 3.66 10.08
C TYR A 296 12.09 4.64 10.71
N VAL A 297 13.38 4.30 10.75
CA VAL A 297 14.44 5.22 11.21
C VAL A 297 14.52 6.46 10.30
N ASP A 298 14.42 6.29 8.99
CA ASP A 298 14.48 7.39 8.04
C ASP A 298 13.20 8.26 8.14
N MET A 299 12.02 7.65 8.34
CA MET A 299 10.78 8.36 8.65
C MET A 299 10.89 9.18 9.94
N TYR A 300 11.50 8.62 10.99
CA TYR A 300 11.78 9.35 12.23
C TYR A 300 12.68 10.56 11.98
N ARG A 301 13.72 10.43 11.16
CA ARG A 301 14.60 11.55 10.79
C ARG A 301 13.88 12.63 9.98
N HIS A 302 12.96 12.23 9.11
CA HIS A 302 12.23 13.14 8.24
C HIS A 302 11.12 13.88 8.99
N GLY A 303 10.32 13.16 9.79
CA GLY A 303 9.12 13.67 10.46
C GLY A 303 9.31 14.02 11.94
N GLY A 304 10.41 13.61 12.56
CA GLY A 304 10.74 13.88 13.96
C GLY A 304 10.09 12.96 14.98
N TRP A 305 9.19 12.06 14.57
CA TRP A 305 8.53 11.06 15.43
C TRP A 305 8.57 9.69 14.76
N MET A 306 8.76 8.64 15.55
CA MET A 306 8.65 7.27 15.03
C MET A 306 7.17 7.02 14.67
N PRO A 307 6.84 6.57 13.44
CA PRO A 307 5.45 6.39 13.04
C PRO A 307 4.82 5.18 13.72
N SER A 308 3.50 5.21 13.91
CA SER A 308 2.74 4.03 14.35
C SER A 308 2.08 3.33 13.17
N PHE A 309 1.56 4.07 12.21
CA PHE A 309 0.98 3.57 10.97
C PHE A 309 1.65 4.28 9.81
N ALA A 310 2.77 3.72 9.39
CA ALA A 310 3.60 4.33 8.38
C ALA A 310 2.98 4.17 6.99
N LEU A 311 2.07 5.06 6.59
CA LEU A 311 1.41 5.01 5.28
C LEU A 311 2.24 5.74 4.22
N LEU A 312 1.86 5.54 2.95
CA LEU A 312 2.50 6.19 1.81
C LEU A 312 2.53 7.72 1.93
N PHE A 313 1.47 8.30 2.50
CA PHE A 313 1.26 9.74 2.64
C PHE A 313 1.66 10.29 4.02
N GLY A 314 2.49 9.56 4.76
CA GLY A 314 2.95 9.94 6.10
C GLY A 314 2.32 9.09 7.20
N ASP A 315 2.58 9.46 8.44
CA ASP A 315 2.02 8.77 9.60
C ASP A 315 0.51 9.06 9.69
N ASN A 316 -0.29 8.00 9.77
CA ASN A 316 -1.71 8.10 10.08
C ASN A 316 -1.93 7.43 11.43
N PRO A 317 -1.69 8.12 12.56
CA PRO A 317 -1.37 7.49 13.84
C PRO A 317 -2.57 6.85 14.56
N CYS A 318 -3.36 6.06 13.84
CA CYS A 318 -4.50 5.32 14.34
C CYS A 318 -4.08 4.23 15.31
N MET A 319 -5.04 3.79 16.13
CA MET A 319 -4.81 2.84 17.23
C MET A 319 -3.91 3.45 18.32
N THR A 320 -3.20 2.62 19.06
CA THR A 320 -2.45 2.96 20.28
C THR A 320 -1.05 2.34 20.29
N GLY A 321 -0.27 2.62 21.34
CA GLY A 321 1.02 1.98 21.59
C GLY A 321 2.20 2.53 20.80
N ASN A 322 3.40 2.17 21.24
CA ASN A 322 4.69 2.44 20.62
C ASN A 322 5.31 1.14 20.11
N HIS A 323 4.53 0.37 19.34
CA HIS A 323 4.87 -0.99 18.93
C HIS A 323 6.11 -1.11 18.02
N ALA A 324 6.65 0.00 17.55
CA ALA A 324 7.99 0.06 16.96
C ALA A 324 9.05 -0.46 17.94
N ALA A 325 8.89 -0.19 19.24
CA ALA A 325 9.76 -0.73 20.29
C ALA A 325 9.78 -2.26 20.30
N SER A 326 8.61 -2.90 20.31
CA SER A 326 8.48 -4.36 20.26
C SER A 326 9.11 -4.93 18.99
N TRP A 327 8.75 -4.37 17.83
CA TRP A 327 9.23 -4.85 16.54
C TRP A 327 10.76 -4.74 16.38
N ILE A 328 11.34 -3.61 16.80
CA ILE A 328 12.78 -3.36 16.78
C ILE A 328 13.49 -4.29 17.75
N ALA A 329 12.98 -4.45 18.98
CA ALA A 329 13.56 -5.34 19.97
C ALA A 329 13.56 -6.80 19.50
N ASP A 330 12.41 -7.31 19.02
CA ASP A 330 12.29 -8.67 18.50
C ASP A 330 13.30 -8.94 17.37
N SER A 331 13.41 -8.00 16.42
CA SER A 331 14.36 -8.11 15.31
C SER A 331 15.81 -8.08 15.81
N TYR A 332 16.15 -7.16 16.71
CA TYR A 332 17.49 -7.03 17.26
C TYR A 332 17.95 -8.29 17.99
N PHE A 333 17.09 -8.85 18.86
CA PHE A 333 17.40 -10.05 19.66
C PHE A 333 17.43 -11.33 18.81
N LYS A 334 16.78 -11.33 17.65
CA LYS A 334 16.93 -12.38 16.62
C LYS A 334 18.14 -12.19 15.71
N GLY A 335 18.98 -11.17 15.96
CA GLY A 335 20.21 -10.90 15.20
C GLY A 335 20.02 -10.06 13.94
N ILE A 336 18.81 -9.55 13.69
CA ILE A 336 18.53 -8.64 12.58
C ILE A 336 18.93 -7.23 13.02
N ARG A 337 20.08 -6.76 12.56
CA ARG A 337 20.70 -5.50 13.00
C ARG A 337 21.21 -4.65 11.83
N ASN A 338 20.77 -4.94 10.61
CA ASN A 338 21.14 -4.23 9.38
C ASN A 338 20.37 -2.91 9.20
N PHE A 339 20.25 -2.14 10.28
CA PHE A 339 19.67 -0.81 10.36
C PHE A 339 20.45 0.01 11.39
N ASP A 340 20.24 1.32 11.41
CA ASP A 340 20.85 2.19 12.43
C ASP A 340 20.20 1.96 13.80
N VAL A 341 20.77 1.04 14.58
CA VAL A 341 20.25 0.64 15.90
C VAL A 341 20.19 1.82 16.87
N ASN A 342 21.18 2.72 16.83
CA ASN A 342 21.22 3.86 17.75
C ASN A 342 20.11 4.86 17.45
N ALA A 343 19.90 5.19 16.17
CA ALA A 343 18.81 6.06 15.75
C ALA A 343 17.43 5.41 15.96
N ALA A 344 17.32 4.09 15.75
CA ALA A 344 16.11 3.33 16.05
C ALA A 344 15.76 3.42 17.54
N TYR A 345 16.74 3.18 18.42
CA TYR A 345 16.57 3.31 19.86
C TYR A 345 16.21 4.74 20.28
N GLU A 346 16.88 5.74 19.71
CA GLU A 346 16.59 7.15 19.96
C GLU A 346 15.12 7.48 19.67
N GLY A 347 14.61 7.05 18.52
CA GLY A 347 13.23 7.31 18.11
C GLY A 347 12.19 6.63 19.01
N ILE A 348 12.35 5.33 19.33
CA ILE A 348 11.39 4.64 20.22
C ILE A 348 11.42 5.21 21.64
N ARG A 349 12.61 5.58 22.15
CA ARG A 349 12.78 6.25 23.44
C ARG A 349 12.12 7.63 23.44
N LYS A 350 12.30 8.41 22.37
CA LYS A 350 11.66 9.72 22.24
C LYS A 350 10.15 9.60 22.20
N ASN A 351 9.61 8.62 21.48
CA ASN A 351 8.17 8.37 21.45
C ASN A 351 7.63 8.06 22.86
N SER A 352 8.26 7.17 23.63
CA SER A 352 7.80 6.87 24.99
C SER A 352 7.87 8.07 25.95
N LEU A 353 8.97 8.84 25.91
CA LEU A 353 9.19 9.91 26.91
C LEU A 353 8.65 11.29 26.53
N GLN A 354 8.43 11.54 25.24
CA GLN A 354 8.12 12.89 24.73
C GLN A 354 6.91 12.93 23.81
N ALA A 355 6.46 11.80 23.26
CA ALA A 355 5.23 11.77 22.48
C ALA A 355 4.01 11.59 23.40
N THR A 356 2.85 11.93 22.87
CA THR A 356 1.58 11.58 23.49
C THR A 356 1.27 10.10 23.29
N LEU A 357 0.74 9.46 24.33
CA LEU A 357 0.24 8.08 24.31
C LEU A 357 -1.23 8.01 23.85
N LEU A 358 -1.79 9.15 23.44
CA LEU A 358 -3.18 9.25 23.04
C LEU A 358 -3.46 8.48 21.73
N PRO A 359 -4.55 7.70 21.68
CA PRO A 359 -4.98 7.07 20.45
C PRO A 359 -5.18 8.10 19.32
N TRP A 360 -4.89 7.72 18.07
CA TRP A 360 -5.15 8.55 16.89
C TRP A 360 -4.34 9.84 16.82
N LYS A 361 -3.20 9.89 17.53
CA LYS A 361 -2.32 11.07 17.56
C LYS A 361 -0.87 10.67 17.76
N ASN A 362 0.01 11.31 17.00
CA ASN A 362 1.45 11.28 17.22
C ASN A 362 1.97 12.72 17.27
N GLY A 363 2.86 13.01 18.20
CA GLY A 363 3.29 14.38 18.51
C GLY A 363 3.52 14.59 20.01
N PRO A 364 3.74 15.84 20.46
CA PRO A 364 4.18 16.13 21.82
C PRO A 364 3.24 15.61 22.92
N ALA A 365 3.84 15.20 24.04
CA ALA A 365 3.15 14.79 25.26
C ALA A 365 2.16 15.84 25.79
N THR A 366 1.13 15.35 26.45
CA THR A 366 0.03 16.09 27.06
C THR A 366 0.04 15.92 28.59
N ILE A 367 -0.91 16.58 29.27
CA ILE A 367 -1.09 16.41 30.72
C ILE A 367 -1.43 14.97 31.13
N LEU A 368 -2.03 14.19 30.22
CA LEU A 368 -2.37 12.79 30.49
C LEU A 368 -1.13 11.88 30.49
N ASP A 369 -0.15 12.22 29.66
CA ASP A 369 1.12 11.49 29.57
C ASP A 369 1.99 11.77 30.80
N SER A 370 2.00 13.02 31.29
CA SER A 370 2.60 13.37 32.58
C SER A 370 1.95 12.62 33.74
N PHE A 371 0.63 12.43 33.71
CA PHE A 371 -0.06 11.61 34.71
C PHE A 371 0.36 10.14 34.61
N TYR A 372 0.38 9.59 33.40
CA TYR A 372 0.82 8.21 33.14
C TYR A 372 2.21 7.98 33.72
N ASN A 373 3.19 8.82 33.39
CA ASN A 373 4.56 8.71 33.89
C ASN A 373 4.66 8.81 35.41
N ALA A 374 3.79 9.60 36.06
CA ALA A 374 3.79 9.78 37.51
C ALA A 374 3.03 8.69 38.28
N LYS A 375 2.05 8.02 37.65
CA LYS A 375 1.11 7.11 38.31
C LYS A 375 1.15 5.67 37.80
N GLY A 376 1.80 5.42 36.67
CA GLY A 376 1.92 4.12 36.02
C GLY A 376 0.67 3.66 35.25
N TYR A 377 -0.29 4.55 34.98
CA TYR A 377 -1.48 4.22 34.18
C TYR A 377 -2.14 5.45 33.55
N MET A 378 -2.81 5.25 32.41
CA MET A 378 -3.53 6.30 31.68
C MET A 378 -4.87 6.55 32.39
N PRO A 379 -5.20 7.79 32.80
CA PRO A 379 -6.38 8.03 33.62
C PRO A 379 -7.68 7.97 32.79
N ALA A 380 -8.66 7.22 33.28
CA ALA A 380 -10.03 7.23 32.76
C ALA A 380 -10.84 8.42 33.30
N LEU A 381 -11.93 8.75 32.60
CA LEU A 381 -12.97 9.63 33.11
C LEU A 381 -14.01 8.82 33.89
N ARG A 382 -14.60 9.41 34.94
CA ARG A 382 -15.76 8.80 35.61
C ARG A 382 -16.99 8.85 34.70
N PRO A 383 -17.98 7.96 34.89
CA PRO A 383 -19.24 8.03 34.16
C PRO A 383 -19.88 9.43 34.24
N GLY A 384 -20.14 10.03 33.09
CA GLY A 384 -20.75 11.38 32.98
C GLY A 384 -19.76 12.55 33.04
N GLU A 385 -18.48 12.31 33.33
CA GLU A 385 -17.46 13.37 33.22
C GLU A 385 -17.20 13.72 31.76
N LYS A 386 -17.05 15.01 31.49
CA LYS A 386 -16.71 15.51 30.15
C LYS A 386 -15.20 15.44 29.95
N GLU A 387 -14.81 15.08 28.73
CA GLU A 387 -13.40 15.19 28.33
C GLU A 387 -12.98 16.66 28.35
N PHE A 388 -11.83 16.93 28.98
CA PHE A 388 -11.27 18.26 29.18
C PHE A 388 -9.92 18.45 28.49
N VAL A 389 -9.30 17.36 28.00
CA VAL A 389 -8.06 17.41 27.21
C VAL A 389 -8.44 17.46 25.74
N LYS A 390 -8.22 18.63 25.12
CA LYS A 390 -8.64 18.93 23.73
C LYS A 390 -8.01 18.01 22.69
N GLU A 391 -6.86 17.41 23.02
CA GLU A 391 -6.12 16.50 22.16
C GLU A 391 -6.75 15.11 22.08
N VAL A 392 -7.61 14.75 23.04
CA VAL A 392 -8.28 13.44 23.07
C VAL A 392 -9.29 13.37 21.92
N HIS A 393 -9.20 12.29 21.16
CA HIS A 393 -10.09 12.07 20.03
C HIS A 393 -11.56 11.93 20.48
N GLY A 394 -12.46 12.65 19.81
CA GLY A 394 -13.86 12.79 20.24
C GLY A 394 -14.65 11.48 20.29
N PHE A 395 -14.44 10.58 19.33
CA PHE A 395 -15.11 9.27 19.26
C PHE A 395 -14.32 8.18 20.00
N GLU A 396 -13.06 8.00 19.63
CA GLU A 396 -12.12 6.99 20.15
C GLU A 396 -11.75 7.13 21.64
N LYS A 397 -11.92 8.33 22.24
CA LYS A 397 -11.62 8.63 23.65
C LYS A 397 -10.17 8.26 24.05
N ARG A 398 -9.91 8.15 25.35
CA ARG A 398 -8.58 7.89 25.93
C ARG A 398 -8.11 6.43 25.82
N GLN A 399 -9.03 5.48 25.70
CA GLN A 399 -8.75 4.04 25.72
C GLN A 399 -7.81 3.60 26.86
N SER A 400 -8.05 4.14 28.07
CA SER A 400 -7.10 4.14 29.19
C SER A 400 -6.49 2.79 29.54
N VAL A 401 -7.30 1.74 29.58
CA VAL A 401 -6.82 0.38 29.93
C VAL A 401 -5.90 -0.15 28.84
N SER A 402 -6.33 -0.09 27.56
CA SER A 402 -5.53 -0.55 26.42
C SER A 402 -4.22 0.21 26.30
N VAL A 403 -4.26 1.54 26.36
CA VAL A 403 -3.07 2.41 26.31
C VAL A 403 -2.10 2.06 27.45
N THR A 404 -2.61 1.78 28.65
CA THR A 404 -1.74 1.39 29.78
C THR A 404 -1.03 0.07 29.51
N LEU A 405 -1.77 -0.96 29.09
CA LEU A 405 -1.23 -2.29 28.87
C LEU A 405 -0.23 -2.34 27.71
N GLU A 406 -0.56 -1.69 26.60
CA GLU A 406 0.28 -1.66 25.40
C GLU A 406 1.59 -0.92 25.65
N ASN A 407 1.54 0.29 26.22
CA ASN A 407 2.77 1.04 26.50
C ASN A 407 3.62 0.37 27.58
N SER A 408 3.02 -0.35 28.55
CA SER A 408 3.81 -1.13 29.51
C SER A 408 4.63 -2.24 28.82
N TYR A 409 4.06 -2.88 27.80
CA TYR A 409 4.78 -3.89 27.01
C TYR A 409 5.85 -3.26 26.11
N ASP A 410 5.53 -2.12 25.48
CA ASP A 410 6.48 -1.41 24.64
C ASP A 410 7.66 -0.87 25.45
N ASP A 411 7.42 -0.30 26.63
CA ASP A 411 8.47 0.18 27.55
C ASP A 411 9.35 -0.96 28.04
N TRP A 412 8.79 -2.13 28.36
CA TRP A 412 9.60 -3.33 28.64
C TRP A 412 10.54 -3.69 27.47
N CYS A 413 10.09 -3.56 26.22
CA CYS A 413 10.94 -3.76 25.05
C CYS A 413 12.04 -2.70 24.95
N ILE A 414 11.75 -1.44 25.27
CA ILE A 414 12.74 -0.35 25.33
C ILE A 414 13.76 -0.63 26.45
N ALA A 415 13.34 -1.10 27.61
CA ALA A 415 14.21 -1.46 28.73
C ALA A 415 15.22 -2.55 28.35
N LEU A 416 14.76 -3.59 27.65
CA LEU A 416 15.62 -4.65 27.12
C LEU A 416 16.67 -4.11 26.15
N MET A 417 16.25 -3.26 25.20
CA MET A 417 17.16 -2.60 24.26
C MET A 417 18.15 -1.69 24.98
N ALA A 418 17.69 -0.89 25.95
CA ALA A 418 18.53 0.02 26.72
C ALA A 418 19.64 -0.74 27.46
N LYS A 419 19.31 -1.88 28.07
CA LYS A 419 20.28 -2.75 28.75
C LYS A 419 21.37 -3.23 27.80
N GLU A 420 20.98 -3.74 26.64
CA GLU A 420 21.90 -4.25 25.62
C GLU A 420 22.80 -3.14 25.04
N LEU A 421 22.27 -1.92 24.92
CA LEU A 421 23.01 -0.75 24.46
C LEU A 421 23.83 -0.05 25.55
N GLY A 422 23.91 -0.63 26.76
CA GLY A 422 24.68 -0.08 27.88
C GLY A 422 24.07 1.18 28.51
N LYS A 423 22.79 1.48 28.24
CA LYS A 423 22.06 2.65 28.76
C LYS A 423 21.37 2.30 30.08
N THR A 424 22.16 2.09 31.12
CA THR A 424 21.71 1.57 32.42
C THR A 424 20.63 2.43 33.10
N ALA A 425 20.71 3.76 32.97
CA ALA A 425 19.69 4.67 33.50
C ALA A 425 18.34 4.49 32.79
N ASP A 426 18.35 4.41 31.45
CA ASP A 426 17.13 4.17 30.68
C ASP A 426 16.57 2.76 30.96
N ALA A 427 17.42 1.74 31.10
CA ALA A 427 16.99 0.37 31.43
C ALA A 427 16.37 0.20 32.84
N THR A 428 16.58 1.18 33.73
CA THR A 428 15.95 1.22 35.05
C THR A 428 14.68 2.08 35.03
N LEU A 429 14.65 3.07 34.14
CA LEU A 429 13.54 4.01 33.97
C LEU A 429 12.32 3.31 33.35
N PHE A 430 12.55 2.59 32.26
CA PHE A 430 11.57 1.72 31.60
C PHE A 430 11.56 0.34 32.28
#